data_AF-E3S689-F1
#
_entry.id   AF-E3S689-F1
#
_cell.length_a   1.000
_cell.length_b   1.000
_cell.length_c   1.000
_cell.angle_alpha   90.00
_cell.angle_beta   90.00
_cell.angle_gamma   90.00
#
_symmetry.space_group_name_H-M   'P 1'
#
loop_
_entity.id
_entity.type
_entity.pdbx_description
1 polymer ?
#
loop_
_entity_poly.entity_id
_entity_poly.type
_entity_poly.pdbx_seq_one_letter_code
_entity_poly.pdbx_strand_id
1 'polypeptide(L)'
;MTTYSFWVILLAIPQAMYWSDNLFPSFRWPPNLLTEEPNLHFPSKIWQIWNDEPEGDVKNFVELDQFSAKWQSLNPNYQYESLNKTTGDEFVQTRFGHDEAIQKVYKLIEEDWIVRSDFLRYLVLLKEGGVYTDKDTEPVVPIDEWVPLKFRGRCNIVVGIELDKRLGLPLWKDLPWTVQLAQFTILTKPNHPILRKAVNHVIENMSQFLQEHDQEDGVPKLFFPDLSLSKRV
;
A
#
# COMPACT_ATOMS: atom_id res chain seq x y z
N MET A 1 25.61 -20.28 -9.65
CA MET A 1 24.37 -19.65 -10.18
C MET A 1 23.26 -19.96 -9.21
N THR A 2 22.95 -19.02 -8.31
CA THR A 2 21.96 -19.22 -7.25
C THR A 2 20.66 -18.58 -7.71
N THR A 3 19.70 -19.40 -8.12
CA THR A 3 18.33 -18.96 -8.44
C THR A 3 17.56 -18.76 -7.14
N TYR A 4 17.16 -17.53 -6.84
CA TYR A 4 16.26 -17.22 -5.73
C TYR A 4 14.81 -17.20 -6.22
N SER A 5 13.97 -18.07 -5.66
CA SER A 5 12.52 -18.11 -5.88
C SER A 5 11.81 -17.23 -4.85
N PHE A 6 10.99 -16.28 -5.31
CA PHE A 6 10.15 -15.43 -4.45
C PHE A 6 8.69 -15.88 -4.53
N TRP A 7 8.01 -15.93 -3.39
CA TRP A 7 6.60 -16.35 -3.29
C TRP A 7 5.74 -15.20 -2.76
N VAL A 8 4.70 -14.85 -3.52
CA VAL A 8 3.61 -13.98 -3.06
C VAL A 8 2.54 -14.89 -2.44
N ILE A 9 2.14 -14.62 -1.20
CA ILE A 9 1.06 -15.37 -0.54
C ILE A 9 -0.17 -14.47 -0.52
N LEU A 10 -1.22 -14.93 -1.20
CA LEU A 10 -2.55 -14.37 -1.17
C LEU A 10 -3.27 -14.95 0.04
N LEU A 11 -3.65 -14.11 1.00
CA LEU A 11 -4.54 -14.54 2.08
C LEU A 11 -5.99 -14.32 1.65
N ALA A 12 -6.67 -15.41 1.34
CA ALA A 12 -8.13 -15.45 1.28
C ALA A 12 -8.65 -15.70 2.71
N ILE A 13 -9.49 -14.81 3.23
CA ILE A 13 -10.34 -15.09 4.40
C ILE A 13 -11.36 -16.17 3.98
N PRO A 14 -11.71 -17.13 4.84
CA PRO A 14 -11.85 -18.52 4.45
C PRO A 14 -13.23 -18.86 3.91
N GLN A 15 -13.34 -18.98 2.59
CA GLN A 15 -14.16 -20.01 1.97
C GLN A 15 -13.64 -20.26 0.56
N ALA A 16 -13.19 -21.48 0.32
CA ALA A 16 -12.67 -21.99 -0.94
C ALA A 16 -11.26 -21.47 -1.30
N MET A 17 -10.24 -22.31 -1.11
CA MET A 17 -9.88 -23.26 -2.17
C MET A 17 -8.62 -24.03 -1.78
N TYR A 18 -8.76 -25.34 -1.93
CA TYR A 18 -7.70 -26.31 -2.03
C TYR A 18 -6.69 -25.93 -3.13
N TRP A 19 -5.44 -26.29 -2.89
CA TRP A 19 -4.36 -26.56 -3.83
C TRP A 19 -4.76 -26.57 -5.32
N SER A 20 -4.10 -25.73 -6.13
CA SER A 20 -3.98 -25.96 -7.57
C SER A 20 -2.55 -25.67 -8.02
N ASP A 21 -1.91 -26.67 -8.64
CA ASP A 21 -0.54 -26.67 -9.18
C ASP A 21 -0.38 -25.85 -10.47
N ASN A 22 -0.98 -24.67 -10.53
CA ASN A 22 -0.88 -23.83 -11.73
C ASN A 22 0.32 -22.89 -11.64
N LEU A 23 1.32 -23.17 -12.48
CA LEU A 23 2.52 -22.36 -12.72
C LEU A 23 2.11 -20.95 -13.17
N PHE A 24 2.36 -19.95 -12.33
CA PHE A 24 2.30 -18.54 -12.73
C PHE A 24 3.38 -18.24 -13.80
N PRO A 25 3.11 -17.39 -14.79
CA PRO A 25 4.11 -16.95 -15.76
C PRO A 25 5.29 -16.27 -15.04
N SER A 26 6.51 -16.58 -15.47
CA SER A 26 7.74 -16.17 -14.78
C SER A 26 7.95 -14.65 -14.85
N PHE A 27 7.55 -13.94 -13.80
CA PHE A 27 7.94 -12.56 -13.58
C PHE A 27 9.43 -12.51 -13.18
N ARG A 28 10.26 -11.83 -13.98
CA ARG A 28 11.68 -11.61 -13.66
C ARG A 28 11.87 -10.22 -13.07
N TRP A 29 12.30 -10.17 -11.81
CA TRP A 29 12.62 -8.93 -11.10
C TRP A 29 13.96 -8.37 -11.61
N PRO A 30 14.17 -7.03 -11.55
CA PRO A 30 15.47 -6.44 -11.83
C PRO A 30 16.52 -6.95 -10.81
N PRO A 31 17.77 -7.22 -11.25
CA PRO A 31 18.74 -8.01 -10.49
C PRO A 31 19.29 -7.33 -9.22
N ASN A 32 19.04 -6.03 -9.01
CA ASN A 32 19.75 -5.21 -8.01
C ASN A 32 18.88 -4.72 -6.84
N LEU A 33 17.81 -5.44 -6.49
CA LEU A 33 16.89 -5.00 -5.41
C LEU A 33 17.30 -5.43 -3.99
N LEU A 34 18.46 -6.08 -3.81
CA LEU A 34 18.92 -6.58 -2.52
C LEU A 34 20.34 -6.07 -2.24
N THR A 35 20.45 -4.87 -1.67
CA THR A 35 21.73 -4.30 -1.23
C THR A 35 21.87 -4.19 0.29
N GLU A 36 20.90 -4.66 1.06
CA GLU A 36 20.99 -4.63 2.53
C GLU A 36 20.56 -5.97 3.12
N GLU A 37 21.28 -6.41 4.17
CA GLU A 37 20.99 -7.58 4.99
C GLU A 37 19.48 -7.68 5.21
N PRO A 38 18.82 -8.77 4.78
CA PRO A 38 17.37 -8.85 4.84
C PRO A 38 16.97 -8.80 6.31
N ASN A 39 16.28 -7.73 6.69
CA ASN A 39 15.56 -7.71 7.96
C ASN A 39 14.63 -8.94 7.93
N LEU A 40 14.98 -9.98 8.68
CA LEU A 40 14.38 -11.31 8.52
C LEU A 40 12.90 -11.29 8.90
N HIS A 41 12.53 -10.33 9.75
CA HIS A 41 11.20 -10.16 10.33
C HIS A 41 10.48 -8.96 9.75
N PHE A 42 9.15 -9.03 9.75
CA PHE A 42 8.33 -7.87 9.51
C PHE A 42 8.45 -6.88 10.68
N PRO A 43 8.43 -5.56 10.43
CA PRO A 43 8.31 -4.59 11.50
C PRO A 43 7.03 -4.83 12.32
N SER A 44 7.16 -4.88 13.65
CA SER A 44 6.02 -5.01 14.57
C SER A 44 5.35 -3.66 14.81
N LYS A 45 4.81 -3.07 13.74
CA LYS A 45 4.16 -1.76 13.74
C LYS A 45 2.85 -1.80 12.95
N ILE A 46 1.80 -1.22 13.49
CA ILE A 46 0.48 -1.05 12.89
C ILE A 46 0.27 0.43 12.61
N TRP A 47 -0.09 0.73 11.39
CA TRP A 47 -0.41 2.05 10.87
C TRP A 47 -1.89 2.13 10.53
N GLN A 48 -2.55 3.17 11.01
CA GLN A 48 -3.86 3.61 10.49
C GLN A 48 -3.74 5.06 10.03
N ILE A 49 -4.56 5.44 9.05
CA ILE A 49 -4.65 6.82 8.56
C ILE A 49 -6.11 7.26 8.72
N TRP A 50 -6.32 8.46 9.25
CA TRP A 50 -7.65 8.99 9.52
C TRP A 50 -7.73 10.50 9.39
N ASN A 51 -8.87 11.02 8.94
CA ASN A 51 -9.10 12.45 8.96
C ASN A 51 -9.66 12.88 10.32
N ASP A 52 -8.92 13.68 11.07
CA ASP A 52 -9.42 14.24 12.34
C ASP A 52 -10.49 15.33 12.14
N GLU A 53 -10.63 15.86 10.92
CA GLU A 53 -11.66 16.83 10.52
C GLU A 53 -12.53 16.26 9.37
N PRO A 54 -13.31 15.19 9.58
CA PRO A 54 -14.13 14.62 8.53
C PRO A 54 -15.24 15.60 8.14
N GLU A 55 -15.41 15.82 6.84
CA GLU A 55 -16.59 16.52 6.32
C GLU A 55 -17.82 15.62 6.53
N GLY A 56 -18.72 15.99 7.45
CA GLY A 56 -19.97 15.27 7.70
C GLY A 56 -20.27 14.97 9.16
N ASP A 57 -21.35 14.21 9.40
CA ASP A 57 -21.92 14.00 10.75
C ASP A 57 -21.02 13.07 11.60
N VAL A 58 -20.34 13.68 12.58
CA VAL A 58 -19.31 13.19 13.52
C VAL A 58 -19.81 12.08 14.48
N LYS A 59 -20.92 11.39 14.18
CA LYS A 59 -21.50 10.40 15.10
C LYS A 59 -20.76 9.07 15.18
N ASN A 60 -19.83 8.80 14.27
CA ASN A 60 -19.17 7.49 14.14
C ASN A 60 -17.77 7.40 14.77
N PHE A 61 -17.26 8.45 15.40
CA PHE A 61 -15.89 8.44 15.98
C PHE A 61 -15.71 7.36 17.04
N VAL A 62 -16.70 7.18 17.93
CA VAL A 62 -16.65 6.18 19.00
C VAL A 62 -16.64 4.76 18.44
N GLU A 63 -17.31 4.50 17.31
CA GLU A 63 -17.33 3.17 16.69
C GLU A 63 -16.00 2.85 16.00
N LEU A 64 -15.37 3.84 15.37
CA LEU A 64 -14.09 3.65 14.68
C LEU A 64 -12.91 3.41 15.64
N ASP A 65 -12.92 4.05 16.81
CA ASP A 65 -11.89 3.81 17.83
C ASP A 65 -11.98 2.40 18.43
N GLN A 66 -13.14 1.73 18.36
CA GLN A 66 -13.25 0.33 18.77
C GLN A 66 -12.41 -0.58 17.88
N PHE A 67 -12.35 -0.32 16.57
CA PHE A 67 -11.51 -1.10 15.66
C PHE A 67 -10.03 -0.91 15.95
N SER A 68 -9.58 0.34 16.17
CA SER A 68 -8.21 0.64 16.60
C SER A 68 -7.85 -0.07 17.91
N ALA A 69 -8.77 -0.12 18.88
CA ALA A 69 -8.57 -0.84 20.14
C ALA A 69 -8.52 -2.36 19.96
N LYS A 70 -9.30 -2.93 19.05
CA LYS A 70 -9.24 -4.36 18.70
C LYS A 70 -7.89 -4.72 18.07
N TRP A 71 -7.36 -3.90 17.16
CA TRP A 71 -6.02 -4.10 16.59
C TRP A 71 -4.93 -4.13 17.65
N GLN A 72 -4.95 -3.17 18.58
CA GLN A 72 -3.97 -3.10 19.66
C GLN A 72 -4.09 -4.26 20.66
N SER A 73 -5.31 -4.63 21.05
CA SER A 73 -5.55 -5.71 22.02
C SER A 73 -5.23 -7.09 21.46
N LEU A 74 -5.50 -7.34 20.17
CA LEU A 74 -5.19 -8.60 19.51
C LEU A 74 -3.69 -8.73 19.18
N ASN A 75 -2.97 -7.61 19.09
CA ASN A 75 -1.56 -7.55 18.72
C ASN A 75 -0.74 -6.75 19.75
N PRO A 76 -0.68 -7.18 21.02
CA PRO A 76 -0.10 -6.39 22.11
C PRO A 76 1.41 -6.12 21.97
N ASN A 77 2.10 -6.89 21.11
CA ASN A 77 3.53 -6.73 20.83
C ASN A 77 3.80 -5.77 19.65
N TYR A 78 2.75 -5.24 19.01
CA TYR A 78 2.88 -4.30 17.91
C TYR A 78 2.74 -2.87 18.42
N GLN A 79 3.65 -2.00 17.98
CA GLN A 79 3.49 -0.56 18.16
C GLN A 79 2.35 -0.08 17.27
N TYR A 80 1.49 0.80 17.80
CA TYR A 80 0.38 1.37 17.05
C TYR A 80 0.63 2.86 16.81
N GLU A 81 0.50 3.31 15.57
CA GLU A 81 0.53 4.72 15.19
C GLU A 81 -0.63 5.05 14.24
N SER A 82 -1.27 6.18 14.48
CA SER A 82 -2.31 6.73 13.63
C SER A 82 -1.81 8.04 13.04
N LEU A 83 -1.92 8.20 11.72
CA LEU A 83 -1.62 9.44 11.03
C LEU A 83 -2.91 10.17 10.67
N ASN A 84 -2.84 11.49 10.73
CA ASN A 84 -3.85 12.43 10.25
C ASN A 84 -3.26 13.33 9.17
N LYS A 85 -3.98 14.37 8.74
CA LYS A 85 -3.49 15.31 7.71
C LYS A 85 -2.14 15.91 8.10
N THR A 86 -2.04 16.50 9.28
CA THR A 86 -0.83 17.17 9.77
C THR A 86 0.34 16.20 9.94
N THR A 87 0.14 15.10 10.67
CA THR A 87 1.20 14.12 10.95
C THR A 87 1.58 13.30 9.72
N GLY A 88 0.66 13.12 8.76
CA GLY A 88 0.95 12.57 7.44
C GLY A 88 1.84 13.48 6.61
N ASP A 89 1.57 14.80 6.61
CA ASP A 89 2.42 15.79 5.95
C ASP A 89 3.82 15.83 6.57
N GLU A 90 3.91 15.86 7.90
CA GLU A 90 5.17 15.77 8.63
C GLU A 90 5.94 14.48 8.31
N PHE A 91 5.23 13.34 8.22
CA PHE A 91 5.83 12.06 7.85
C PHE A 91 6.44 12.13 6.45
N VAL A 92 5.70 12.62 5.46
CA VAL A 92 6.17 12.73 4.07
C VAL A 92 7.34 13.70 3.95
N GLN A 93 7.27 14.86 4.61
CA GLN A 93 8.36 15.83 4.65
C GLN A 93 9.62 15.23 5.27
N THR A 94 9.48 14.53 6.39
CA THR A 94 10.61 13.96 7.14
C THR A 94 11.26 12.79 6.40
N ARG A 95 10.44 11.90 5.80
CA ARG A 95 10.92 10.63 5.22
C ARG A 95 11.24 10.71 3.74
N PHE A 96 10.59 11.62 3.02
CA PHE A 96 10.65 11.77 1.56
C PHE A 96 10.91 13.23 1.12
N GLY A 97 11.36 14.12 2.00
CA GLY A 97 11.66 15.52 1.65
C GLY A 97 12.75 15.71 0.58
N HIS A 98 13.52 14.67 0.28
CA HIS A 98 14.53 14.64 -0.78
C HIS A 98 14.01 14.09 -2.12
N ASP A 99 12.81 13.51 -2.15
CA ASP A 99 12.21 12.92 -3.35
C ASP A 99 11.22 13.92 -3.96
N GLU A 100 11.70 14.72 -4.90
CA GLU A 100 10.91 15.79 -5.54
C GLU A 100 9.63 15.27 -6.21
N ALA A 101 9.65 14.04 -6.75
CA ALA A 101 8.49 13.45 -7.43
C ALA A 101 7.39 13.12 -6.42
N ILE A 102 7.74 12.49 -5.30
CA ILE A 102 6.80 12.24 -4.20
C ILE A 102 6.28 13.55 -3.63
N GLN A 103 7.16 14.53 -3.35
CA GLN A 103 6.74 15.83 -2.81
C GLN A 103 5.74 16.54 -3.73
N LYS A 104 6.01 16.56 -5.04
CA LYS A 104 5.14 17.21 -6.03
C LYS A 104 3.78 16.54 -6.14
N VAL A 105 3.76 15.20 -6.24
CA VAL A 105 2.50 14.44 -6.35
C VAL A 105 1.72 14.49 -5.05
N TYR A 106 2.38 14.42 -3.91
CA TYR A 106 1.72 14.54 -2.62
C TYR A 106 1.11 15.94 -2.48
N LYS A 107 1.85 17.02 -2.75
CA LYS A 107 1.29 18.38 -2.74
C LYS A 107 0.11 18.57 -3.71
N LEU A 108 0.20 18.00 -4.90
CA LEU A 108 -0.88 18.07 -5.89
C LEU A 108 -2.24 17.59 -5.35
N ILE A 109 -2.23 16.49 -4.61
CA ILE A 109 -3.45 15.86 -4.09
C ILE A 109 -3.82 16.38 -2.69
N GLU A 110 -3.40 17.60 -2.31
CA GLU A 110 -3.61 18.15 -0.96
C GLU A 110 -5.06 18.46 -0.60
N GLU A 111 -5.86 18.78 -1.60
CA GLU A 111 -7.28 19.11 -1.42
C GLU A 111 -8.17 17.87 -1.29
N ASP A 112 -7.76 16.73 -1.86
CA ASP A 112 -8.51 15.47 -1.78
C ASP A 112 -7.88 14.55 -0.73
N TRP A 113 -8.43 14.59 0.48
CA TRP A 113 -7.93 13.76 1.58
C TRP A 113 -8.02 12.26 1.29
N ILE A 114 -9.06 11.80 0.57
CA ILE A 114 -9.24 10.38 0.29
C ILE A 114 -8.08 9.90 -0.57
N VAL A 115 -7.84 10.59 -1.69
CA VAL A 115 -6.73 10.27 -2.61
C VAL A 115 -5.37 10.45 -1.92
N ARG A 116 -5.22 11.49 -1.08
CA ARG A 116 -3.99 11.72 -0.31
C ARG A 116 -3.70 10.58 0.65
N SER A 117 -4.70 10.12 1.40
CA SER A 117 -4.58 9.01 2.35
C SER A 117 -4.25 7.68 1.65
N ASP A 118 -4.82 7.46 0.46
CA ASP A 118 -4.51 6.32 -0.41
C ASP A 118 -3.07 6.32 -0.91
N PHE A 119 -2.49 7.50 -1.17
CA PHE A 119 -1.07 7.56 -1.51
C PHE A 119 -0.19 7.41 -0.26
N LEU A 120 -0.57 8.07 0.85
CA LEU A 120 0.17 8.05 2.11
C LEU A 120 0.36 6.62 2.65
N ARG A 121 -0.65 5.73 2.55
CA ARG A 121 -0.51 4.33 3.00
C ARG A 121 0.66 3.62 2.30
N TYR A 122 0.84 3.85 1.00
CA TYR A 122 1.96 3.27 0.25
C TYR A 122 3.30 3.86 0.66
N LEU A 123 3.36 5.17 0.92
CA LEU A 123 4.57 5.84 1.36
C LEU A 123 5.02 5.36 2.74
N VAL A 124 4.08 5.24 3.68
CA VAL A 124 4.32 4.71 5.03
C VAL A 124 4.86 3.30 4.97
N LEU A 125 4.16 2.40 4.28
CA LEU A 125 4.61 1.01 4.12
C LEU A 125 5.92 0.88 3.35
N LEU A 126 6.14 1.71 2.34
CA LEU A 126 7.38 1.69 1.56
C LEU A 126 8.56 2.09 2.45
N LYS A 127 8.41 3.08 3.33
CA LYS A 127 9.51 3.55 4.16
C LYS A 127 9.76 2.67 5.39
N GLU A 128 8.69 2.37 6.11
CA GLU A 128 8.77 1.79 7.46
C GLU A 128 8.37 0.31 7.48
N GLY A 129 7.61 -0.15 6.48
CA GLY A 129 6.98 -1.46 6.50
C GLY A 129 5.96 -1.58 7.63
N GLY A 130 5.76 -2.81 8.10
CA GLY A 130 4.76 -3.14 9.11
C GLY A 130 3.41 -3.44 8.48
N VAL A 131 2.35 -3.24 9.26
CA VAL A 131 0.96 -3.40 8.84
C VAL A 131 0.35 -2.05 8.63
N TYR A 132 -0.30 -1.85 7.50
CA TYR A 132 -1.29 -0.80 7.33
C TYR A 132 -2.67 -1.44 7.36
N THR A 133 -3.64 -0.77 7.98
CA THR A 133 -5.03 -1.17 7.92
C THR A 133 -5.97 0.04 7.99
N ASP A 134 -7.05 0.08 7.20
CA ASP A 134 -8.02 1.18 7.22
C ASP A 134 -8.67 1.29 8.61
N LYS A 135 -9.11 2.50 9.01
CA LYS A 135 -9.59 2.72 10.39
C LYS A 135 -10.85 1.92 10.73
N ASP A 136 -11.68 1.63 9.75
CA ASP A 136 -12.94 0.89 9.84
C ASP A 136 -12.78 -0.64 9.67
N THR A 137 -11.56 -1.16 9.78
CA THR A 137 -11.29 -2.60 9.62
C THR A 137 -11.11 -3.30 10.96
N GLU A 138 -11.72 -4.48 11.10
CA GLU A 138 -11.61 -5.31 12.30
C GLU A 138 -10.60 -6.46 12.08
N PRO A 139 -9.66 -6.69 13.02
CA PRO A 139 -8.79 -7.85 12.95
C PRO A 139 -9.53 -9.12 13.36
N VAL A 140 -9.44 -10.16 12.54
CA VAL A 140 -10.07 -11.47 12.81
C VAL A 140 -9.13 -12.42 13.55
N VAL A 141 -7.83 -12.35 13.25
CA VAL A 141 -6.77 -13.17 13.86
C VAL A 141 -5.49 -12.33 14.05
N PRO A 142 -4.62 -12.69 15.02
CA PRO A 142 -3.35 -12.00 15.24
C PRO A 142 -2.47 -11.95 13.97
N ILE A 143 -1.71 -10.86 13.80
CA ILE A 143 -0.83 -10.66 12.64
C ILE A 143 0.23 -11.76 12.52
N ASP A 144 0.72 -12.28 13.66
CA ASP A 144 1.71 -13.36 13.71
C ASP A 144 1.20 -14.68 13.09
N GLU A 145 -0.12 -14.83 12.94
CA GLU A 145 -0.76 -16.00 12.31
C GLU A 145 -0.92 -15.85 10.79
N TRP A 146 -0.74 -14.65 10.24
CA TRP A 146 -0.98 -14.39 8.81
C TRP A 146 -0.01 -15.15 7.91
N VAL A 147 1.24 -15.35 8.34
CA VAL A 147 2.23 -16.10 7.57
C VAL A 147 2.30 -17.54 8.07
N PRO A 148 1.90 -18.54 7.25
CA PRO A 148 2.02 -19.94 7.63
C PRO A 148 3.46 -20.31 7.99
N LEU A 149 3.64 -21.18 8.98
CA LEU A 149 4.95 -21.53 9.54
C LEU A 149 6.00 -21.87 8.46
N LYS A 150 5.61 -22.62 7.42
CA LYS A 150 6.49 -23.00 6.31
C LYS A 150 7.04 -21.82 5.50
N PHE A 151 6.39 -20.66 5.54
CA PHE A 151 6.77 -19.47 4.77
C PHE A 151 7.36 -18.33 5.62
N ARG A 152 7.37 -18.47 6.95
CA ARG A 152 8.01 -17.50 7.85
C ARG A 152 9.49 -17.34 7.48
N GLY A 153 9.99 -16.11 7.51
CA GLY A 153 11.35 -15.75 7.07
C GLY A 153 11.58 -15.68 5.55
N ARG A 154 10.64 -16.20 4.74
CA ARG A 154 10.70 -16.14 3.26
C ARG A 154 9.64 -15.21 2.65
N CYS A 155 8.62 -14.87 3.42
CA CYS A 155 7.59 -13.92 3.04
C CYS A 155 8.07 -12.48 3.32
N ASN A 156 7.86 -11.59 2.35
CA ASN A 156 8.23 -10.16 2.46
C ASN A 156 7.04 -9.21 2.28
N ILE A 157 5.89 -9.73 1.86
CA ILE A 157 4.62 -9.01 1.76
C ILE A 157 3.45 -10.00 1.87
N VAL A 158 2.38 -9.58 2.53
CA VAL A 158 1.11 -10.28 2.64
C VAL A 158 0.01 -9.32 2.23
N VAL A 159 -0.84 -9.78 1.31
CA VAL A 159 -1.98 -9.02 0.79
C VAL A 159 -3.21 -9.94 0.73
N GLY A 160 -4.37 -9.36 1.00
CA GLY A 160 -5.64 -10.05 0.89
C GLY A 160 -6.15 -10.12 -0.55
N ILE A 161 -7.08 -11.02 -0.81
CA ILE A 161 -7.94 -10.95 -2.01
C ILE A 161 -9.20 -10.21 -1.62
N GLU A 162 -9.46 -9.07 -2.27
CA GLU A 162 -10.68 -8.30 -2.05
C GLU A 162 -11.84 -8.81 -2.92
N LEU A 163 -11.54 -9.13 -4.17
CA LEU A 163 -12.55 -9.59 -5.13
C LEU A 163 -11.97 -10.66 -6.03
N ASP A 164 -12.70 -11.75 -6.20
CA ASP A 164 -12.44 -12.78 -7.21
C ASP A 164 -13.72 -13.05 -8.01
N LYS A 165 -13.73 -12.59 -9.28
CA LYS A 165 -14.90 -12.75 -10.16
C LYS A 165 -15.29 -14.22 -10.38
N ARG A 166 -14.33 -15.15 -10.26
CA ARG A 166 -14.58 -16.58 -10.48
C ARG A 166 -15.46 -17.20 -9.40
N LEU A 167 -15.54 -16.55 -8.23
CA LEU A 167 -16.38 -16.99 -7.12
C LEU A 167 -17.83 -16.48 -7.23
N GLY A 168 -18.20 -15.81 -8.32
CA GLY A 168 -19.58 -15.39 -8.58
C GLY A 168 -20.05 -14.19 -7.75
N LEU A 169 -19.13 -13.49 -7.08
CA LEU A 169 -19.40 -12.32 -6.23
C LEU A 169 -18.73 -11.03 -6.76
N PRO A 170 -18.88 -10.64 -8.04
CA PRO A 170 -18.37 -9.34 -8.47
C PRO A 170 -19.18 -8.22 -7.79
N LEU A 171 -18.55 -7.48 -6.86
CA LEU A 171 -19.07 -6.20 -6.36
C LEU A 171 -19.36 -5.23 -7.51
N TRP A 172 -18.56 -5.33 -8.57
CA TRP A 172 -18.60 -4.47 -9.74
C TRP A 172 -18.57 -5.33 -11.02
N LYS A 173 -19.66 -5.29 -11.79
CA LYS A 173 -19.85 -6.15 -12.97
C LYS A 173 -18.79 -5.90 -14.05
N ASP A 174 -18.38 -4.63 -14.23
CA ASP A 174 -17.61 -4.20 -15.39
C ASP A 174 -16.09 -4.06 -15.17
N LEU A 175 -15.55 -4.55 -14.05
CA LEU A 175 -14.09 -4.46 -13.83
C LEU A 175 -13.30 -5.22 -14.91
N PRO A 176 -12.21 -4.65 -15.45
CA PRO A 176 -11.44 -5.32 -16.49
C PRO A 176 -10.58 -6.48 -15.96
N TRP A 177 -10.38 -6.60 -14.64
CA TRP A 177 -9.60 -7.66 -14.01
C TRP A 177 -10.46 -8.76 -13.36
N THR A 178 -9.89 -9.97 -13.28
CA THR A 178 -10.51 -11.15 -12.66
C THR A 178 -10.35 -11.17 -11.14
N VAL A 179 -9.21 -10.69 -10.62
CA VAL A 179 -8.87 -10.69 -9.19
C VAL A 179 -8.41 -9.28 -8.79
N GLN A 180 -8.92 -8.78 -7.66
CA GLN A 180 -8.47 -7.56 -7.00
C GLN A 180 -7.83 -7.90 -5.66
N LEU A 181 -6.72 -7.24 -5.36
CA LEU A 181 -6.02 -7.39 -4.08
C LEU A 181 -6.49 -6.30 -3.12
N ALA A 182 -6.64 -6.67 -1.86
CA ALA A 182 -7.00 -5.74 -0.81
C ALA A 182 -5.91 -4.69 -0.62
N GLN A 183 -6.30 -3.42 -0.72
CA GLN A 183 -5.43 -2.26 -0.46
C GLN A 183 -5.66 -1.70 0.96
N PHE A 184 -6.74 -2.12 1.62
CA PHE A 184 -7.17 -1.68 2.94
C PHE A 184 -6.44 -2.39 4.10
N THR A 185 -5.74 -3.50 3.86
CA THR A 185 -4.88 -4.16 4.86
C THR A 185 -3.69 -4.83 4.18
N ILE A 186 -2.46 -4.40 4.52
CA ILE A 186 -1.22 -4.90 3.91
C ILE A 186 -0.17 -5.06 5.00
N LEU A 187 0.51 -6.20 5.03
CA LEU A 187 1.72 -6.42 5.83
C LEU A 187 2.92 -6.47 4.90
N THR A 188 3.98 -5.70 5.16
CA THR A 188 5.16 -5.67 4.30
C THR A 188 6.45 -5.38 5.07
N LYS A 189 7.57 -5.84 4.53
CA LYS A 189 8.88 -5.30 4.90
C LYS A 189 9.07 -3.92 4.26
N PRO A 190 9.90 -3.04 4.86
CA PRO A 190 10.23 -1.76 4.25
C PRO A 190 10.92 -1.98 2.89
N ASN A 191 10.84 -0.97 2.03
CA ASN A 191 11.43 -0.93 0.69
C ASN A 191 10.94 -2.03 -0.27
N HIS A 192 9.79 -2.66 0.01
CA HIS A 192 9.28 -3.74 -0.83
C HIS A 192 9.01 -3.26 -2.27
N PRO A 193 9.50 -3.96 -3.32
CA PRO A 193 9.48 -3.34 -4.64
C PRO A 193 8.12 -3.38 -5.34
N ILE A 194 7.14 -4.16 -4.82
CA ILE A 194 5.72 -3.98 -5.21
C ILE A 194 5.20 -2.61 -4.76
N LEU A 195 5.50 -2.18 -3.53
CA LEU A 195 5.08 -0.86 -3.04
C LEU A 195 5.80 0.25 -3.78
N ARG A 196 7.08 0.06 -4.09
CA ARG A 196 7.82 1.00 -4.96
C ARG A 196 7.15 1.13 -6.32
N LYS A 197 6.72 0.01 -6.91
CA LYS A 197 5.99 0.02 -8.18
C LYS A 197 4.63 0.72 -8.05
N ALA A 198 3.90 0.50 -6.95
CA ALA A 198 2.64 1.20 -6.69
C ALA A 198 2.85 2.72 -6.58
N VAL A 199 3.86 3.15 -5.80
CA VAL A 199 4.22 4.57 -5.66
C VAL A 199 4.59 5.18 -7.00
N ASN A 200 5.48 4.52 -7.77
CA ASN A 200 5.86 5.00 -9.09
C ASN A 200 4.65 5.07 -10.04
N HIS A 201 3.74 4.10 -9.98
CA HIS A 201 2.54 4.11 -10.81
C HIS A 201 1.61 5.28 -10.46
N VAL A 202 1.44 5.60 -9.18
CA VAL A 202 0.70 6.81 -8.77
C VAL A 202 1.39 8.06 -9.29
N ILE A 203 2.71 8.17 -9.14
CA ILE A 203 3.48 9.32 -9.65
C ILE A 203 3.33 9.46 -11.17
N GLU A 204 3.45 8.38 -11.92
CA GLU A 204 3.31 8.34 -13.38
C GLU A 204 1.90 8.74 -13.81
N ASN A 205 0.87 8.11 -13.25
CA ASN A 205 -0.52 8.38 -13.58
C ASN A 205 -0.92 9.81 -13.22
N MET A 206 -0.51 10.30 -12.05
CA MET A 206 -0.71 11.69 -11.70
C MET A 206 0.02 12.53 -12.73
N SER A 207 1.32 12.32 -12.94
CA SER A 207 2.11 13.10 -13.92
C SER A 207 1.54 13.11 -15.34
N GLN A 208 0.80 12.09 -15.75
CA GLN A 208 0.05 12.07 -17.01
C GLN A 208 -1.31 12.79 -16.92
N PHE A 209 -2.11 12.53 -15.88
CA PHE A 209 -3.39 13.22 -15.64
C PHE A 209 -3.20 14.71 -15.61
N LEU A 210 -2.10 15.07 -14.97
CA LEU A 210 -1.41 16.31 -15.07
C LEU A 210 -1.33 16.64 -16.53
N GLN A 211 -0.31 16.19 -17.26
CA GLN A 211 -0.17 16.44 -18.70
C GLN A 211 -1.45 16.82 -19.42
N GLU A 212 -2.39 15.93 -19.56
CA GLU A 212 -3.57 16.15 -20.38
C GLU A 212 -4.45 17.40 -20.09
N HIS A 213 -4.29 18.10 -18.95
CA HIS A 213 -5.18 19.20 -18.57
C HIS A 213 -4.53 20.60 -18.34
N ASP A 214 -3.23 20.85 -18.58
CA ASP A 214 -2.55 22.13 -18.25
C ASP A 214 -2.86 23.36 -19.14
N GLN A 215 -3.77 23.30 -20.12
CA GLN A 215 -3.62 24.21 -21.26
C GLN A 215 -4.34 25.57 -21.21
N GLU A 216 -5.31 25.94 -20.34
CA GLU A 216 -5.98 27.25 -20.58
C GLU A 216 -6.65 28.07 -19.45
N ASP A 217 -6.85 27.61 -18.20
CA ASP A 217 -7.50 28.45 -17.16
C ASP A 217 -6.91 28.19 -15.76
N GLY A 218 -6.82 29.24 -14.93
CA GLY A 218 -6.11 29.27 -13.63
C GLY A 218 -6.22 28.01 -12.75
N VAL A 219 -5.09 27.66 -12.12
CA VAL A 219 -4.65 26.29 -11.77
C VAL A 219 -4.51 25.45 -13.04
N PRO A 220 -3.35 25.54 -13.71
CA PRO A 220 -3.15 24.73 -14.88
C PRO A 220 -2.96 23.30 -14.32
N LYS A 221 -3.81 22.42 -14.84
CA LYS A 221 -4.01 21.05 -14.44
C LYS A 221 -2.93 20.22 -15.17
N LEU A 222 -1.67 20.51 -14.84
CA LEU A 222 -0.31 20.00 -15.10
C LEU A 222 0.17 19.46 -16.49
N PHE A 223 1.46 19.52 -16.82
CA PHE A 223 2.14 18.83 -17.95
C PHE A 223 3.65 18.69 -17.67
N PHE A 224 4.31 17.70 -18.30
CA PHE A 224 5.76 17.48 -18.31
C PHE A 224 6.24 17.03 -19.71
N PRO A 225 7.30 17.64 -20.24
CA PRO A 225 8.19 17.02 -21.23
C PRO A 225 9.65 16.99 -20.71
N ASP A 226 10.55 16.05 -20.98
CA ASP A 226 10.59 14.73 -21.60
C ASP A 226 11.79 14.01 -20.93
N LEU A 227 11.64 12.74 -20.56
CA LEU A 227 12.63 11.92 -19.84
C LEU A 227 13.81 11.45 -20.73
N SER A 228 14.08 12.15 -21.82
CA SER A 228 14.98 11.67 -22.87
C SER A 228 16.41 12.24 -22.82
N LEU A 229 16.99 12.56 -21.66
CA LEU A 229 18.45 12.81 -21.59
C LEU A 229 19.13 12.20 -20.36
N SER A 230 19.32 10.89 -20.42
CA SER A 230 20.54 10.24 -19.89
C SER A 230 20.75 8.86 -20.55
N LYS A 231 20.96 8.87 -21.88
CA LYS A 231 21.94 7.96 -22.50
C LYS A 231 23.23 8.76 -22.69
N ARG A 232 24.34 8.23 -22.14
CA ARG A 232 25.79 8.57 -22.23
C ARG A 232 26.34 8.50 -20.79
N VAL A 233 27.17 7.56 -20.37
CA VAL A 233 28.22 6.73 -21.00
C VAL A 233 28.14 5.31 -20.46
#